data_AF-A0AAP2HM01-F1
#
_entry.id   AF-A0AAP2HM01-F1
#
_cell.length_a   1.000
_cell.length_b   1.000
_cell.length_c   1.000
_cell.angle_alpha   90.00
_cell.angle_beta   90.00
_cell.angle_gamma   90.00
#
_symmetry.space_group_name_H-M   'P 1'
#
loop_
_entity.id
_entity.type
_entity.pdbx_description
1 polymer ?
#
loop_
_entity_poly.entity_id
_entity_poly.type
_entity_poly.pdbx_seq_one_letter_code
_entity_poly.pdbx_strand_id
1 'polypeptide(L)' 'MAMALSGAEAGAAVGAIGGPIGSVFGGLAGAVIAGLLGSAAGCAAGSAVGSAIDDAVLDNYRCRSCGHAFGTQHG' A
#
# COMPACT_ATOMS: atom_id res chain seq x y z
N MET A 1 -3.41 -3.11 8.10
CA MET A 1 -4.28 -3.09 9.31
C MET A 1 -4.31 -1.72 9.98
N ALA A 2 -3.15 -1.08 10.25
CA ALA A 2 -3.09 0.20 10.98
C ALA A 2 -4.00 1.30 10.41
N MET A 3 -3.96 1.54 9.09
CA MET A 3 -4.83 2.53 8.45
C MET A 3 -6.32 2.18 8.58
N ALA A 4 -6.69 0.91 8.38
CA ALA A 4 -8.07 0.47 8.54
C ALA A 4 -8.56 0.60 9.98
N LEU A 5 -7.72 0.30 10.98
CA LEU A 5 -8.06 0.47 12.38
C LEU A 5 -8.27 1.95 12.74
N SER A 6 -7.35 2.82 12.32
CA SER A 6 -7.45 4.26 12.53
C SER A 6 -8.67 4.86 11.82
N GLY A 7 -8.98 4.39 10.61
CA GLY A 7 -10.21 4.72 9.90
C GLY A 7 -11.47 4.24 10.64
N ALA A 8 -11.42 3.04 11.23
CA ALA A 8 -12.52 2.52 12.04
C ALA A 8 -12.77 3.36 13.29
N GLU A 9 -11.71 3.74 14.00
CA GLU A 9 -11.81 4.57 15.20
C GLU A 9 -12.34 5.96 14.87
N ALA A 10 -11.81 6.60 13.82
CA ALA A 10 -12.28 7.90 13.36
C ALA A 10 -13.75 7.85 12.91
N GLY A 11 -14.12 6.83 12.14
CA GLY A 11 -15.48 6.62 11.67
C GLY A 11 -16.45 6.31 12.81
N ALA A 12 -16.04 5.52 13.81
CA ALA A 12 -16.84 5.25 14.99
C ALA A 12 -17.02 6.49 15.86
N ALA A 13 -15.98 7.32 16.00
CA ALA A 13 -16.04 8.57 16.74
C ALA A 13 -17.03 9.57 16.11
N VAL A 14 -17.00 9.73 14.79
CA VAL A 14 -17.98 10.56 14.07
C VAL A 14 -19.38 9.93 14.11
N GLY A 15 -19.46 8.61 13.96
CA GLY A 15 -20.73 7.87 14.00
C GLY A 15 -21.42 7.89 15.36
N ALA A 16 -20.66 8.03 16.46
CA ALA A 16 -21.19 8.08 17.81
C ALA A 16 -22.14 9.27 18.06
N ILE A 17 -22.06 10.34 17.25
CA ILE A 17 -22.98 11.48 17.28
C ILE A 17 -24.42 11.01 16.98
N GLY A 18 -24.57 9.98 16.14
CA GLY A 18 -25.84 9.33 15.81
C GLY A 18 -26.21 8.18 16.75
N GLY A 19 -25.48 7.96 17.84
CA GLY A 19 -25.70 6.89 18.81
C GLY A 19 -24.97 5.58 18.49
N PRO A 20 -25.27 4.48 19.22
CA PRO A 20 -24.50 3.23 19.17
C PRO A 20 -24.53 2.53 17.81
N ILE A 21 -25.65 2.64 17.08
CA ILE A 21 -25.75 2.09 15.72
C ILE A 21 -24.86 2.91 14.77
N GLY A 22 -24.86 4.24 14.95
CA GLY A 22 -24.03 5.15 14.17
C GLY A 22 -22.53 4.87 14.32
N SER A 23 -22.05 4.57 15.54
CA SER A 23 -20.63 4.26 15.75
C SER A 23 -20.20 2.94 15.10
N VAL A 24 -21.07 1.91 15.10
CA VAL A 24 -20.78 0.63 14.42
C VAL A 24 -20.68 0.83 12.90
N PHE A 25 -21.67 1.46 12.29
CA PHE A 25 -21.66 1.70 10.84
C PHE A 25 -20.58 2.70 10.42
N GLY A 26 -20.39 3.76 11.21
CA GLY A 26 -19.32 4.73 11.00
C GLY A 26 -17.96 4.08 11.04
N GLY A 27 -17.70 3.21 12.02
CA GLY A 27 -16.44 2.48 12.11
C GLY A 27 -16.22 1.49 10.97
N LEU A 28 -17.24 0.73 10.56
CA LEU A 28 -17.13 -0.16 9.41
C LEU A 28 -16.84 0.62 8.12
N ALA A 29 -17.57 1.71 7.87
CA ALA A 29 -17.35 2.54 6.70
C ALA A 29 -15.95 3.17 6.70
N GLY A 30 -15.53 3.73 7.85
CA GLY A 30 -14.21 4.31 8.01
C GLY A 30 -13.07 3.30 7.81
N ALA A 31 -13.24 2.07 8.31
CA ALA A 31 -12.28 0.99 8.13
C ALA A 31 -12.09 0.61 6.66
N VAL A 32 -13.19 0.47 5.93
CA VAL A 32 -13.18 0.12 4.51
C VAL A 32 -12.50 1.21 3.70
N ILE A 33 -12.87 2.48 3.90
CA ILE A 33 -12.29 3.62 3.17
C ILE A 33 -10.78 3.70 3.42
N ALA A 34 -10.36 3.69 4.69
CA ALA A 34 -8.95 3.77 5.03
C ALA A 34 -8.15 2.53 4.59
N GLY A 35 -8.79 1.36 4.59
CA GLY A 35 -8.22 0.13 4.02
C GLY A 35 -7.94 0.24 2.53
N LEU A 36 -8.90 0.74 1.74
CA LEU A 36 -8.73 0.95 0.30
C LEU A 36 -7.63 1.97 -0.02
N LEU A 37 -7.61 3.10 0.69
CA LEU A 37 -6.57 4.11 0.54
C LEU A 37 -5.19 3.56 0.91
N GLY A 38 -5.10 2.80 2.00
CA GLY A 38 -3.88 2.13 2.42
C GLY A 38 -3.36 1.14 1.38
N SER A 39 -4.26 0.39 0.73
CA SER A 39 -3.89 -0.54 -0.36
C SER A 39 -3.31 0.20 -1.57
N ALA A 40 -3.94 1.29 -2.00
CA ALA A 40 -3.45 2.09 -3.14
C ALA A 40 -2.07 2.70 -2.84
N ALA A 41 -1.89 3.26 -1.64
CA ALA A 41 -0.60 3.77 -1.19
C ALA A 41 0.46 2.66 -1.11
N GLY A 42 0.07 1.47 -0.65
CA GLY A 42 0.93 0.29 -0.62
C GLY A 42 1.40 -0.15 -2.01
N CYS A 43 0.51 -0.13 -3.01
CA CYS A 43 0.87 -0.43 -4.40
C CYS A 43 1.88 0.59 -4.95
N ALA A 44 1.64 1.89 -4.75
CA ALA A 44 2.55 2.94 -5.22
C ALA A 44 3.92 2.89 -4.53
N ALA A 45 3.93 2.65 -3.21
CA ALA A 45 5.16 2.44 -2.47
C ALA A 45 5.90 1.19 -2.97
N GLY A 46 5.18 0.08 -3.18
CA GLY A 46 5.73 -1.16 -3.71
C GLY A 46 6.34 -0.99 -5.10
N SER A 47 5.68 -0.25 -6.01
CA SER A 47 6.23 0.02 -7.34
C SER A 47 7.47 0.91 -7.28
N ALA A 48 7.49 1.92 -6.40
CA ALA A 48 8.65 2.79 -6.24
C ALA A 48 9.85 2.03 -5.65
N VAL A 49 9.61 1.20 -4.62
CA VAL A 49 10.64 0.33 -4.03
C VAL A 49 11.12 -0.70 -5.05
N GLY A 50 10.22 -1.30 -5.82
CA GLY A 50 10.55 -2.24 -6.89
C GLY A 50 11.45 -1.61 -7.96
N SER A 51 11.10 -0.41 -8.43
CA SER A 51 11.92 0.35 -9.39
C SER A 51 13.32 0.66 -8.83
N ALA A 52 13.40 1.09 -7.56
CA ALA A 52 14.68 1.39 -6.95
C ALA A 52 15.57 0.13 -6.79
N ILE A 53 14.97 -1.03 -6.53
CA ILE A 53 15.68 -2.31 -6.47
C ILE A 53 16.14 -2.74 -7.87
N ASP A 54 15.30 -2.57 -8.89
CA ASP A 54 15.63 -2.87 -10.28
C ASP A 54 16.90 -2.10 -10.71
N ASP A 55 16.87 -0.76 -10.55
CA ASP A 55 17.98 0.13 -10.89
C ASP A 55 19.26 -0.16 -10.08
N ALA A 56 19.13 -0.38 -8.77
CA ALA A 56 20.29 -0.49 -7.88
C ALA A 56 20.90 -1.89 -7.86
N VAL A 57 20.10 -2.91 -8.17
CA VAL A 57 20.50 -4.31 -8.06
C VAL A 57 20.47 -4.96 -9.43
N LEU A 58 19.31 -5.14 -10.05
CA LEU A 58 19.19 -5.98 -11.25
C LEU A 58 20.02 -5.45 -12.41
N ASP A 59 19.94 -4.15 -12.71
CA ASP A 59 20.73 -3.49 -13.78
C ASP A 59 22.26 -3.58 -13.59
N ASN A 60 22.71 -3.89 -12.38
CA ASN A 60 24.13 -4.07 -12.05
C ASN A 60 24.57 -5.55 -12.04
N TYR A 61 23.63 -6.50 -12.11
CA TYR A 61 23.95 -7.93 -12.06
C TYR A 61 24.32 -8.48 -13.44
N ARG A 62 25.52 -9.07 -13.52
CA ARG A 62 26.03 -9.74 -14.72
C ARG A 62 26.24 -11.23 -14.47
N CYS A 63 25.71 -12.06 -15.35
CA CYS A 63 25.99 -13.50 -15.36
C CYS A 63 27.49 -13.74 -15.59
N ARG A 64 28.15 -14.40 -14.64
CA ARG A 64 29.59 -14.68 -14.69
C ARG A 64 29.96 -15.80 -15.68
N SER A 65 28.99 -16.60 -16.12
CA SER A 65 29.22 -17.69 -17.06
C SER A 65 29.07 -17.28 -18.53
N CYS A 66 28.08 -16.44 -18.86
CA CYS A 66 27.81 -16.01 -20.24
C CYS A 66 28.00 -14.51 -20.48
N GLY A 67 28.25 -13.72 -19.43
CA GLY A 67 28.49 -12.28 -19.54
C GLY A 67 27.24 -11.42 -19.73
N HIS A 68 26.04 -12.00 -19.76
CA HIS A 68 24.80 -11.27 -19.91
C HIS A 68 24.54 -10.36 -18.68
N ALA A 69 24.35 -9.07 -18.91
CA ALA A 69 23.85 -8.16 -17.89
C ALA A 69 22.33 -8.26 -17.86
N PHE A 70 21.77 -8.52 -16.68
CA PHE A 70 20.34 -8.42 -16.47
C PHE A 70 20.04 -6.94 -16.32
N GLY A 71 19.08 -6.43 -17.07
CA GLY A 71 18.76 -5.01 -17.09
C GLY A 71 17.99 -4.62 -18.34
N THR A 72 17.29 -3.49 -18.31
CA THR A 72 16.28 -3.19 -19.33
C THR A 72 16.89 -2.97 -20.72
N GLN A 73 16.74 -3.97 -21.60
CA GLN A 73 16.75 -3.79 -23.07
C GLN A 73 15.31 -3.75 -23.63
N HIS A 74 14.43 -3.00 -22.97
CA HIS A 74 13.02 -2.87 -23.37
C HIS A 74 12.78 -1.44 -23.87
N GLY A 75 12.74 -1.30 -25.21
CA GLY A 75 12.29 -0.10 -25.90
C GLY A 75 10.78 -0.03 -26.05
#